data_AF-A0A497Y7Q3-F1
#
_entry.id   AF-A0A497Y7Q3-F1
#
_cell.length_a   1.000
_cell.length_b   1.000
_cell.length_c   1.000
_cell.angle_alpha   90.00
_cell.angle_beta   90.00
_cell.angle_gamma   90.00
#
_symmetry.space_group_name_H-M   'P 1'
#
loop_
_entity.id
_entity.type
_entity.pdbx_description
1 polymer ?
#
loop_
_entity_poly.entity_id
_entity_poly.type
_entity_poly.pdbx_seq_one_letter_code
_entity_poly.pdbx_strand_id
1 'polypeptide(L)'
;MLGNDIVDLDLAKIQSNWRRKNYLNKIFTAEEQLLITSAEKPDEVVWLLWSMKESAYKIHNRKTGIRNFAPKSLNCTVYASASEIKGKVSIDNDTYFTKSDIQLQYIHTIAAPVYSRLEEIKVAIYELPNHPHDYKRTKPGSISHHGQYLALVY
;
A
#
# COMPACT_ATOMS: atom_id res chain seq x y z
N MET A 1 5.31 -15.24 -0.05
CA MET A 1 5.86 -13.89 0.10
C MET A 1 4.70 -12.95 0.29
N LEU A 2 4.76 -12.11 1.32
CA LEU A 2 3.74 -11.12 1.64
C LEU A 2 4.31 -9.73 1.45
N GLY A 3 3.45 -8.78 1.10
CA GLY A 3 3.78 -7.37 1.08
C GLY A 3 2.75 -6.61 1.90
N ASN A 4 3.16 -5.52 2.53
CA ASN A 4 2.23 -4.60 3.15
C ASN A 4 2.78 -3.18 3.12
N ASP A 5 1.90 -2.21 3.22
CA ASP A 5 2.26 -0.83 3.43
C ASP A 5 1.24 -0.12 4.31
N ILE A 6 1.72 0.75 5.21
CA ILE A 6 0.87 1.56 6.07
C ILE A 6 1.24 3.03 5.87
N VAL A 7 0.22 3.86 5.69
CA VAL A 7 0.36 5.29 5.48
C VAL A 7 -0.40 6.00 6.59
N ASP A 8 0.33 6.54 7.56
CA ASP A 8 -0.14 7.63 8.44
C ASP A 8 -0.61 8.82 7.61
N LEU A 9 -1.92 9.10 7.61
CA LEU A 9 -2.52 10.15 6.80
C LEU A 9 -2.21 11.54 7.32
N ASP A 10 -2.02 11.71 8.63
CA ASP A 10 -1.70 13.01 9.22
C ASP A 10 -0.25 13.39 8.95
N LEU A 11 0.67 12.43 9.07
CA LEU A 11 2.05 12.66 8.65
C LEU A 11 2.17 12.87 7.14
N ALA A 12 1.42 12.11 6.34
CA ALA A 12 1.45 12.23 4.88
C ALA A 12 1.04 13.63 4.39
N LYS A 13 0.04 14.27 5.03
CA LYS A 13 -0.37 15.66 4.75
C LYS A 13 0.76 16.67 4.99
N ILE A 14 1.61 16.40 6.00
CA ILE A 14 2.74 17.28 6.36
C ILE A 14 3.93 17.06 5.43
N GLN A 15 4.27 15.79 5.14
CA GLN A 15 5.49 15.43 4.43
C GLN A 15 5.36 15.45 2.91
N SER A 16 4.14 15.33 2.38
CA SER A 16 3.92 15.20 0.94
C SER A 16 2.87 16.16 0.42
N ASN A 17 3.31 17.06 -0.46
CA ASN A 17 2.41 17.83 -1.30
C ASN A 17 2.22 17.10 -2.64
N TRP A 18 1.30 16.14 -2.69
CA TRP A 18 0.99 15.41 -3.93
C TRP A 18 0.35 16.28 -5.01
N ARG A 19 -0.19 17.47 -4.64
CA ARG A 19 -0.76 18.45 -5.57
C ARG A 19 0.30 19.29 -6.29
N ARG A 20 1.58 19.16 -5.93
CA ARG A 20 2.66 19.86 -6.65
C ARG A 20 2.73 19.40 -8.10
N LYS A 21 3.10 20.33 -8.98
CA LYS A 21 3.24 20.07 -10.42
C LYS A 21 4.09 18.82 -10.68
N ASN A 22 3.60 17.96 -11.58
CA ASN A 22 4.22 16.70 -12.03
C ASN A 22 4.32 15.57 -11.00
N TYR A 23 3.82 15.70 -9.77
CA TYR A 23 3.84 14.59 -8.81
C TYR A 23 3.08 13.38 -9.33
N LEU A 24 1.81 13.61 -9.72
CA LEU A 24 0.96 12.55 -10.23
C LEU A 24 1.54 11.87 -11.47
N ASN A 25 2.05 12.66 -12.42
CA ASN A 25 2.65 12.15 -13.67
C ASN A 25 3.84 11.21 -13.48
N LYS A 26 4.57 11.35 -12.35
CA LYS A 26 5.73 10.51 -12.03
C LYS A 26 5.36 9.19 -11.39
N ILE A 27 4.23 9.14 -10.69
CA ILE A 27 3.88 8.03 -9.78
C ILE A 27 2.70 7.21 -10.34
N PHE A 28 1.74 7.87 -10.97
CA PHE A 28 0.47 7.30 -11.37
C PHE A 28 0.29 7.26 -12.88
N THR A 29 -0.39 6.22 -13.36
CA THR A 29 -0.84 6.09 -14.76
C THR A 29 -1.96 7.09 -15.07
N ALA A 30 -2.38 7.18 -16.33
CA ALA A 30 -3.48 8.06 -16.71
C ALA A 30 -4.81 7.61 -16.07
N GLU A 31 -5.04 6.31 -15.99
CA GLU A 31 -6.24 5.69 -15.40
C GLU A 31 -6.27 5.93 -13.89
N GLU A 32 -5.14 5.78 -13.21
CA GLU A 32 -5.01 6.07 -11.78
C GLU A 32 -5.19 7.57 -11.49
N GLN A 33 -4.66 8.45 -12.35
CA GLN A 33 -4.87 9.89 -12.23
C GLN A 33 -6.34 10.26 -12.41
N LEU A 34 -7.03 9.63 -13.37
CA LEU A 34 -8.47 9.82 -13.55
C LEU A 34 -9.21 9.43 -12.27
N LEU A 35 -8.92 8.25 -11.70
CA LEU A 35 -9.51 7.78 -10.45
C LEU A 35 -9.28 8.76 -9.29
N ILE A 36 -8.07 9.30 -9.16
CA ILE A 36 -7.74 10.31 -8.13
C ILE A 36 -8.56 11.59 -8.34
N THR A 37 -8.59 12.11 -9.57
CA THR A 37 -9.21 13.42 -9.86
C THR A 37 -10.73 13.38 -9.85
N SER A 38 -11.35 12.22 -10.10
CA SER A 38 -12.80 12.05 -10.08
C SER A 38 -13.36 11.64 -8.72
N ALA A 39 -12.51 11.35 -7.73
CA ALA A 39 -12.95 10.89 -6.42
C ALA A 39 -13.53 12.02 -5.56
N GLU A 40 -14.52 11.70 -4.74
CA GLU A 40 -15.02 12.60 -3.69
C GLU A 40 -13.92 12.94 -2.67
N LYS A 41 -13.02 11.97 -2.42
CA LYS A 41 -11.89 12.12 -1.50
C LYS A 41 -10.54 11.82 -2.19
N PRO A 42 -10.01 12.75 -3.00
CA PRO A 42 -8.78 12.53 -3.77
C PRO A 42 -7.56 12.19 -2.91
N ASP A 43 -7.45 12.79 -1.72
CA ASP A 43 -6.34 12.51 -0.79
C ASP A 43 -6.32 11.04 -0.35
N GLU A 44 -7.48 10.47 0.01
CA GLU A 44 -7.58 9.05 0.37
C GLU A 44 -7.20 8.15 -0.82
N VAL A 45 -7.65 8.48 -2.03
CA VAL A 45 -7.36 7.68 -3.23
C VAL A 45 -5.87 7.71 -3.60
N VAL A 46 -5.20 8.87 -3.45
CA VAL A 46 -3.74 8.96 -3.68
C VAL A 46 -3.00 8.01 -2.75
N TRP A 47 -3.33 8.02 -1.47
CA TRP A 47 -2.64 7.21 -0.46
C TRP A 47 -3.03 5.73 -0.52
N LEU A 48 -4.27 5.42 -0.92
CA LEU A 48 -4.71 4.07 -1.27
C LEU A 48 -3.83 3.50 -2.39
N LEU A 49 -3.78 4.17 -3.54
CA LEU A 49 -3.02 3.69 -4.69
C LEU A 49 -1.53 3.60 -4.40
N TRP A 50 -0.97 4.55 -3.65
CA TRP A 50 0.42 4.49 -3.20
C TRP A 50 0.69 3.25 -2.33
N SER A 51 -0.13 3.01 -1.31
CA SER A 51 0.06 1.87 -0.41
C SER A 51 -0.10 0.52 -1.13
N MET A 52 -0.98 0.44 -2.14
CA MET A 52 -1.10 -0.72 -3.02
C MET A 52 0.19 -0.99 -3.81
N LYS A 53 0.76 0.05 -4.43
CA LYS A 53 2.02 -0.04 -5.19
C LYS A 53 3.17 -0.50 -4.30
N GLU A 54 3.35 0.12 -3.13
CA GLU A 54 4.43 -0.24 -2.19
C GLU A 54 4.28 -1.67 -1.66
N SER A 55 3.05 -2.10 -1.36
CA SER A 55 2.76 -3.48 -0.95
C SER A 55 3.15 -4.49 -2.02
N ALA A 56 2.77 -4.26 -3.28
CA ALA A 56 3.13 -5.12 -4.40
C ALA A 56 4.64 -5.08 -4.71
N TYR A 57 5.24 -3.89 -4.69
CA TYR A 57 6.67 -3.70 -4.93
C TYR A 57 7.53 -4.45 -3.92
N LYS A 58 7.15 -4.48 -2.64
CA LYS A 58 7.87 -5.29 -1.63
C LYS A 58 7.93 -6.78 -1.99
N ILE A 59 6.89 -7.34 -2.59
CA ILE A 59 6.90 -8.72 -3.08
C ILE A 59 7.78 -8.83 -4.32
N HIS A 60 7.56 -7.97 -5.31
CA HIS A 60 8.28 -8.01 -6.58
C HIS A 60 9.78 -7.84 -6.39
N ASN A 61 10.24 -6.85 -5.61
CA ASN A 61 11.65 -6.62 -5.29
C ASN A 61 12.29 -7.83 -4.59
N ARG A 62 11.58 -8.48 -3.65
CA ARG A 62 12.10 -9.70 -3.03
C ARG A 62 12.16 -10.89 -4.00
N LYS A 63 11.27 -10.92 -5.02
CA LYS A 63 11.19 -11.99 -6.01
C LYS A 63 12.31 -11.86 -7.04
N THR A 64 12.57 -10.64 -7.50
CA THR A 64 13.53 -10.37 -8.58
C THR A 64 14.91 -9.96 -8.08
N GLY A 65 15.01 -9.44 -6.85
CA GLY A 65 16.24 -8.82 -6.32
C GLY A 65 16.55 -7.45 -6.94
N ILE A 66 15.70 -6.96 -7.85
CA ILE A 66 15.92 -5.72 -8.60
C ILE A 66 15.34 -4.55 -7.82
N ARG A 67 16.22 -3.61 -7.44
CA ARG A 67 15.82 -2.33 -6.85
C ARG A 67 15.64 -1.30 -7.96
N ASN A 68 14.42 -1.12 -8.41
CA ASN A 68 14.08 -0.10 -9.40
C ASN A 68 12.97 0.80 -8.87
N PHE A 69 13.26 2.10 -8.80
CA PHE A 69 12.26 3.10 -8.41
C PHE A 69 11.45 3.55 -9.62
N ALA A 70 10.45 2.76 -9.99
CA ALA A 70 9.56 3.02 -11.12
C ALA A 70 8.09 2.86 -10.73
N PRO A 71 7.53 3.71 -9.83
CA PRO A 71 6.16 3.55 -9.33
C PRO A 71 5.09 3.54 -10.42
N LYS A 72 5.34 4.20 -11.55
CA LYS A 72 4.44 4.21 -12.72
C LYS A 72 4.38 2.87 -13.47
N SER A 73 5.35 1.97 -13.26
CA SER A 73 5.32 0.60 -13.82
C SER A 73 4.40 -0.35 -13.05
N LEU A 74 4.02 0.02 -11.82
CA LEU A 74 3.07 -0.71 -10.99
C LEU A 74 1.67 -0.18 -11.30
N ASN A 75 0.85 -0.94 -12.00
CA ASN A 75 -0.48 -0.51 -12.44
C ASN A 75 -1.55 -1.05 -11.49
N CYS A 76 -2.23 -0.15 -10.78
CA CYS A 76 -3.31 -0.52 -9.86
C CYS A 76 -4.65 -0.70 -10.60
N THR A 77 -5.41 -1.71 -10.18
CA THR A 77 -6.84 -1.85 -10.47
C THR A 77 -7.56 -2.04 -9.15
N VAL A 78 -8.54 -1.18 -8.85
CA VAL A 78 -9.32 -1.22 -7.62
C VAL A 78 -10.67 -1.89 -7.89
N TYR A 79 -11.03 -2.85 -7.05
CA TYR A 79 -12.32 -3.52 -6.99
C TYR A 79 -13.00 -3.10 -5.68
N ALA A 80 -13.77 -2.03 -5.73
CA ALA A 80 -14.52 -1.57 -4.57
C ALA A 80 -15.72 -2.50 -4.31
N SER A 81 -15.85 -2.98 -3.07
CA SER A 81 -17.07 -3.59 -2.56
C SER A 81 -17.58 -2.79 -1.36
N ALA A 82 -18.84 -3.00 -0.95
CA ALA A 82 -19.49 -2.21 0.09
C ALA A 82 -18.80 -2.25 1.48
N SER A 83 -17.93 -3.23 1.74
CA SER A 83 -17.26 -3.41 3.05
C SER A 83 -15.74 -3.54 2.99
N GLU A 84 -15.16 -3.77 1.81
CA GLU A 84 -13.72 -3.96 1.64
C GLU A 84 -13.24 -3.42 0.30
N ILE A 85 -12.07 -2.78 0.30
CA ILE A 85 -11.39 -2.39 -0.93
C ILE A 85 -10.39 -3.48 -1.29
N LYS A 86 -10.68 -4.19 -2.37
CA LYS A 86 -9.77 -5.17 -2.95
C LYS A 86 -9.22 -4.63 -4.26
N GLY A 87 -8.20 -5.27 -4.78
CA GLY A 87 -7.61 -4.86 -6.04
C GLY A 87 -6.52 -5.79 -6.52
N LYS A 88 -5.82 -5.33 -7.54
CA LYS A 88 -4.57 -5.91 -7.98
C LYS A 88 -3.60 -4.82 -8.41
N VAL A 89 -2.32 -5.15 -8.36
CA VAL A 89 -1.23 -4.36 -8.91
C VAL A 89 -0.46 -5.24 -9.88
N SER A 90 -0.33 -4.80 -11.12
CA SER A 90 0.43 -5.52 -12.15
C SER A 90 1.72 -4.78 -12.48
N ILE A 91 2.82 -5.53 -12.60
CA ILE A 91 4.15 -5.05 -12.99
C ILE A 91 4.81 -6.11 -13.86
N ASP A 92 5.32 -5.73 -15.02
CA ASP A 92 5.82 -6.65 -16.05
C ASP A 92 4.80 -7.77 -16.34
N ASN A 93 5.18 -9.03 -16.14
CA ASN A 93 4.32 -10.21 -16.29
C ASN A 93 3.72 -10.70 -14.96
N ASP A 94 3.93 -9.96 -13.87
CA ASP A 94 3.46 -10.32 -12.54
C ASP A 94 2.19 -9.58 -12.16
N THR A 95 1.34 -10.23 -11.37
CA THR A 95 0.18 -9.63 -10.74
C THR A 95 0.13 -10.00 -9.28
N TYR A 96 -0.08 -9.00 -8.43
CA TYR A 96 -0.22 -9.13 -7.00
C TYR A 96 -1.61 -8.64 -6.60
N PHE A 97 -2.33 -9.45 -5.83
CA PHE A 97 -3.65 -9.08 -5.32
C PHE A 97 -3.49 -8.26 -4.05
N THR A 98 -4.37 -7.28 -3.85
CA THR A 98 -4.33 -6.38 -2.71
C THR A 98 -5.66 -6.35 -1.96
N LYS A 99 -5.58 -6.12 -0.65
CA LYS A 99 -6.71 -5.80 0.23
C LYS A 99 -6.30 -4.60 1.08
N SER A 100 -7.15 -3.58 1.14
CA SER A 100 -6.87 -2.31 1.79
C SER A 100 -7.91 -2.01 2.86
N ASP A 101 -7.42 -1.57 4.01
CA ASP A 101 -8.20 -1.03 5.11
C ASP A 101 -8.00 0.49 5.14
N ILE A 102 -9.09 1.24 5.03
CA ILE A 102 -9.10 2.71 5.06
C ILE A 102 -9.73 3.14 6.37
N GLN A 103 -8.90 3.69 7.25
CA GLN A 103 -9.31 4.29 8.50
C GLN A 103 -9.20 5.81 8.41
N LEU A 104 -9.75 6.51 9.41
CA LEU A 104 -9.70 7.98 9.44
C LEU A 104 -8.27 8.52 9.51
N GLN A 105 -7.36 7.83 10.21
CA GLN A 105 -5.99 8.28 10.46
C GLN A 105 -4.92 7.55 9.64
N TYR A 106 -5.25 6.40 9.05
CA TYR A 106 -4.28 5.63 8.26
C TYR A 106 -4.94 4.86 7.12
N ILE A 107 -4.13 4.52 6.13
CA ILE A 107 -4.46 3.50 5.13
C ILE A 107 -3.45 2.37 5.26
N HIS A 108 -3.94 1.14 5.35
CA HIS A 108 -3.10 -0.06 5.34
C HIS A 108 -3.47 -0.95 4.17
N THR A 109 -2.48 -1.41 3.42
CA THR A 109 -2.69 -2.38 2.33
C THR A 109 -1.84 -3.60 2.59
N ILE A 110 -2.40 -4.78 2.31
CA ILE A 110 -1.70 -6.05 2.21
C ILE A 110 -1.70 -6.53 0.75
N ALA A 111 -0.66 -7.27 0.38
CA ALA A 111 -0.53 -7.87 -0.94
C ALA A 111 -0.09 -9.34 -0.87
N ALA A 112 -0.57 -10.14 -1.82
CA ALA A 112 -0.20 -11.53 -2.02
C ALA A 112 -0.18 -11.90 -3.52
N PRO A 113 0.67 -12.87 -3.94
CA PRO A 113 0.67 -13.35 -5.33
C PRO A 113 -0.54 -14.22 -5.69
N VAL A 114 -1.30 -14.69 -4.69
CA VAL A 114 -2.49 -15.54 -4.88
C VAL A 114 -3.65 -14.91 -4.11
N TYR A 115 -4.79 -14.73 -4.77
CA TYR A 115 -5.94 -14.02 -4.21
C TYR A 115 -6.45 -14.62 -2.90
N SER A 116 -6.63 -15.95 -2.83
CA SER A 116 -7.15 -16.63 -1.64
C SER A 116 -6.28 -16.43 -0.40
N ARG A 117 -4.97 -16.20 -0.57
CA ARG A 117 -4.06 -15.95 0.55
C ARG A 117 -4.33 -14.62 1.25
N LEU A 118 -5.03 -13.68 0.63
CA LEU A 118 -5.36 -12.41 1.28
C LEU A 118 -6.17 -12.62 2.57
N GLU A 119 -7.03 -13.64 2.61
CA GLU A 119 -7.87 -13.93 3.78
C GLU A 119 -7.12 -14.70 4.88
N GLU A 120 -5.96 -15.28 4.55
CA GLU A 120 -5.11 -16.01 5.51
C GLU A 120 -4.12 -15.10 6.23
N ILE A 121 -3.87 -13.91 5.69
CA ILE A 121 -2.88 -12.95 6.23
C ILE A 121 -3.37 -12.41 7.57
N LYS A 122 -2.56 -12.58 8.60
CA LYS A 122 -2.81 -11.96 9.90
C LYS A 122 -2.13 -10.61 9.96
N VAL A 123 -2.87 -9.59 10.35
CA VAL A 123 -2.39 -8.20 10.46
C VAL A 123 -2.34 -7.79 11.92
N ALA A 124 -1.23 -7.19 12.34
CA ALA A 124 -1.11 -6.50 13.62
C ALA A 124 -0.59 -5.08 13.38
N ILE A 125 -1.41 -4.08 13.72
CA ILE A 125 -1.07 -2.66 13.62
C ILE A 125 -0.91 -2.10 15.03
N TYR A 126 0.20 -1.39 15.25
CA TYR A 126 0.54 -0.73 16.49
C TYR A 126 0.70 0.77 16.25
N GLU A 127 0.25 1.57 17.20
CA GLU A 127 0.43 3.02 17.24
C GLU A 127 1.38 3.37 18.38
N LEU A 128 2.18 4.44 18.23
CA LEU A 128 3.01 4.94 19.34
C LEU A 128 2.14 5.34 20.55
N PRO A 129 2.60 5.09 21.78
CA PRO A 129 3.89 4.51 22.17
C PRO A 129 3.90 2.97 22.23
N ASN A 130 2.83 2.29 21.80
CA ASN A 130 2.61 0.84 22.00
C ASN A 130 3.33 -0.05 20.97
N HIS A 131 4.43 0.43 20.38
CA HIS A 131 5.20 -0.37 19.45
C HIS A 131 5.92 -1.51 20.21
N PRO A 132 5.80 -2.77 19.78
CA PRO A 132 6.57 -3.86 20.35
C PRO A 132 8.08 -3.62 20.18
N HIS A 133 8.85 -3.65 21.26
CA HIS A 133 10.30 -3.41 21.21
C HIS A 133 11.08 -4.42 20.35
N ASP A 134 10.62 -5.68 20.27
CA ASP A 134 11.30 -6.74 19.53
C ASP A 134 10.34 -7.54 18.64
N TYR A 135 9.59 -6.83 17.80
CA TYR A 135 8.73 -7.47 16.79
C TYR A 135 9.50 -8.32 15.77
N LYS A 136 10.83 -8.17 15.66
CA LYS A 136 11.60 -9.01 14.75
C LYS A 136 11.57 -10.48 15.18
N ARG A 137 11.48 -10.75 16.50
CA ARG A 137 11.35 -12.11 17.04
C ARG A 137 10.03 -12.80 16.70
N THR A 138 8.97 -12.04 16.40
CA THR A 138 7.69 -12.65 15.96
C THR A 138 7.73 -13.12 14.51
N LYS A 139 8.81 -12.81 13.76
CA LYS A 139 9.06 -13.21 12.37
C LYS A 139 7.93 -12.80 11.40
N PRO A 140 7.58 -11.51 11.33
CA PRO A 140 6.59 -11.03 10.35
C PRO A 140 7.04 -11.32 8.92
N GLY A 141 6.10 -11.76 8.08
CA GLY A 141 6.30 -11.97 6.65
C GLY A 141 6.45 -10.66 5.86
N SER A 142 5.94 -9.53 6.39
CA SER A 142 6.28 -8.18 5.94
C SER A 142 6.07 -7.15 7.05
N ILE A 143 6.89 -6.09 7.01
CA ILE A 143 6.86 -4.97 7.95
C ILE A 143 6.62 -3.69 7.15
N SER A 144 5.77 -2.81 7.66
CA SER A 144 5.70 -1.41 7.22
C SER A 144 5.60 -0.47 8.41
N HIS A 145 6.18 0.71 8.27
CA HIS A 145 6.19 1.74 9.30
C HIS A 145 6.09 3.11 8.64
N HIS A 146 5.14 3.93 9.08
CA HIS A 146 5.00 5.32 8.64
C HIS A 146 4.43 6.14 9.79
N GLY A 147 5.09 7.26 10.10
CA GLY A 147 4.73 8.11 11.23
C GLY A 147 4.59 7.34 12.53
N GLN A 148 3.43 7.43 13.16
CA GLN A 148 3.17 6.76 14.44
C GLN A 148 2.79 5.28 14.31
N TYR A 149 2.62 4.76 13.10
CA TYR A 149 2.09 3.42 12.87
C TYR A 149 3.16 2.41 12.44
N LEU A 150 3.08 1.21 13.03
CA LEU A 150 3.83 0.01 12.66
C LEU A 150 2.85 -1.10 12.29
N ALA A 151 2.91 -1.59 11.06
CA ALA A 151 2.11 -2.71 10.57
C ALA A 151 2.98 -3.96 10.34
N LEU A 152 2.61 -5.05 11.00
CA LEU A 152 3.22 -6.37 10.85
C LEU A 152 2.21 -7.32 10.20
N VAL A 153 2.65 -8.09 9.21
CA VAL A 153 1.80 -9.13 8.58
C VAL A 153 2.47 -10.49 8.64
N TYR A 154 1.68 -11.54 8.88
CA TYR A 154 2.12 -12.92 9.07
C TYR A 154 1.40 -13.87 8.12
#